data_AF-A0A665VAK1-F1
#
_entry.id   AF-A0A665VAK1-F1
#
_cell.length_a   1.000
_cell.length_b   1.000
_cell.length_c   1.000
_cell.angle_alpha   90.00
_cell.angle_beta   90.00
_cell.angle_gamma   90.00
#
_symmetry.space_group_name_H-M   'P 1'
#
loop_
_entity.id
_entity.type
_entity.pdbx_description
1 polymer ?
#
loop_
_entity_poly.entity_id
_entity_poly.type
_entity_poly.pdbx_seq_one_letter_code
_entity_poly.pdbx_strand_id
1 'polypeptide(L)'
;MFISSVERCMAASLVFRLHDRGPDVVREVLLERGWEEYDEEERGKEDWNLYWRASAFRTSDYFKLLPWQRLNHHPQTVGITRKDCLARHLRRMRAAFGPSLYDFSPTVFILPNEYLHFLTEYNKGPPVYWICKPVDLSRGRGIFIFEDIKDFSYSCSVIVQKYISDPLLISGYKFDLRIYVCVKSFHPLTIYIHQEGLVRFATEKYNLSSLENMYSHLTNTSINKFGPFYMTEKGRVGQGCKWTICKFRHFLRSQDVDDLVLWQRINNIVTLTLLSIAPFVPLCPNCVELFGFDILIDAKLKPWLLEVNYSPALTLDCQADITVKKRLVGDLIDLMNYTSIDSLREKAYQQQTRQPCLPAVPVISKFKEHKVQKKTGGQRRFPPRYLISKKAGRDSDALCPASSPTFTGTHTAAAFHLMLISANILQTKTCTHLEGQHPPPLRVGGFIRTFPFNTATLKASQQKLDVKTIIQELHKLTGRCHYTCWGFLQHITCNFMRD
;
A
#
# COMPACT_ATOMS: atom_id res chain seq x y z
N MET A 1 46.95 -38.58 -10.40
CA MET A 1 45.54 -38.52 -10.84
C MET A 1 44.93 -37.29 -10.22
N PHE A 2 44.56 -36.32 -11.06
CA PHE A 2 43.95 -35.06 -10.68
C PHE A 2 42.60 -35.30 -10.00
N ILE A 3 42.48 -34.91 -8.74
CA ILE A 3 41.18 -34.69 -8.10
C ILE A 3 40.65 -33.41 -8.74
N SER A 4 39.58 -33.53 -9.53
CA SER A 4 38.92 -32.37 -10.13
C SER A 4 38.38 -31.47 -9.02
N SER A 5 38.96 -30.27 -8.93
CA SER A 5 38.43 -29.13 -8.22
C SER A 5 37.16 -28.64 -8.92
N VAL A 6 36.07 -29.41 -8.80
CA VAL A 6 34.74 -28.84 -8.93
C VAL A 6 34.50 -28.13 -7.60
N GLU A 7 34.86 -26.84 -7.54
CA GLU A 7 34.34 -25.95 -6.52
C GLU A 7 32.83 -26.17 -6.45
N ARG A 8 32.36 -26.83 -5.40
CA ARG A 8 30.98 -26.69 -4.94
C ARG A 8 30.84 -25.22 -4.62
N CYS A 9 30.38 -24.46 -5.60
CA CYS A 9 29.97 -23.08 -5.44
C CYS A 9 28.80 -23.09 -4.45
N MET A 10 29.09 -23.09 -3.14
CA MET A 10 28.06 -22.98 -2.12
C MET A 10 27.39 -21.62 -2.35
N ALA A 11 26.11 -21.64 -2.71
CA ALA A 11 25.33 -20.44 -2.84
C ALA A 11 25.34 -19.72 -1.49
N ALA A 12 25.74 -18.44 -1.46
CA ALA A 12 25.77 -17.68 -0.23
C ALA A 12 24.36 -17.57 0.37
N SER A 13 24.26 -17.60 1.69
CA SER A 13 23.00 -17.38 2.42
C SER A 13 22.38 -16.05 1.99
N LEU A 14 21.06 -16.00 1.87
CA LEU A 14 20.35 -14.74 1.59
C LEU A 14 20.42 -13.81 2.80
N VAL A 15 20.55 -12.50 2.55
CA VAL A 15 20.75 -11.51 3.60
C VAL A 15 19.55 -10.57 3.71
N PHE A 16 19.04 -10.35 4.91
CA PHE A 16 17.95 -9.41 5.17
C PHE A 16 18.40 -8.26 6.06
N ARG A 17 17.83 -7.08 5.82
CA ARG A 17 18.05 -5.87 6.60
C ARG A 17 16.73 -5.40 7.20
N LEU A 18 16.72 -5.18 8.52
CA LEU A 18 15.57 -4.63 9.24
C LEU A 18 15.90 -3.20 9.68
N HIS A 19 15.07 -2.23 9.30
CA HIS A 19 15.19 -0.87 9.81
C HIS A 19 14.59 -0.75 11.22
N ASP A 20 15.30 -0.07 12.14
CA ASP A 20 14.87 0.15 13.53
C ASP A 20 14.42 -1.14 14.24
N ARG A 21 15.21 -2.21 14.12
CA ARG A 21 14.95 -3.60 14.56
C ARG A 21 13.82 -4.34 13.86
N GLY A 22 12.87 -3.65 13.21
CA GLY A 22 11.75 -4.26 12.48
C GLY A 22 10.83 -5.13 13.37
N PRO A 23 9.84 -5.83 12.78
CA PRO A 23 8.99 -6.76 13.53
C PRO A 23 9.71 -8.08 13.85
N ASP A 24 9.64 -8.54 15.10
CA ASP A 24 10.33 -9.77 15.54
C ASP A 24 9.92 -11.01 14.75
N VAL A 25 8.63 -11.15 14.41
CA VAL A 25 8.14 -12.27 13.58
C VAL A 25 8.77 -12.31 12.19
N VAL A 26 9.18 -11.16 11.64
CA VAL A 26 9.88 -11.11 10.35
C VAL A 26 11.31 -11.63 10.51
N ARG A 27 12.02 -11.20 11.57
CA ARG A 27 13.35 -11.73 11.91
C ARG A 27 13.29 -13.24 12.13
N GLU A 28 12.36 -13.71 12.97
CA GLU A 28 12.19 -15.13 13.32
C GLU A 28 11.99 -15.99 12.08
N VAL A 29 11.04 -15.63 11.20
CA VAL A 29 10.76 -16.39 9.98
C VAL A 29 11.94 -16.43 9.02
N LEU A 30 12.70 -15.33 8.89
CA LEU A 30 13.86 -15.28 8.00
C LEU A 30 15.03 -16.11 8.54
N LEU A 31 15.31 -16.03 9.84
CA LEU A 31 16.35 -16.85 10.48
C LEU A 31 16.00 -18.35 10.42
N GLU A 32 14.74 -18.73 10.65
CA GLU A 32 14.26 -20.12 10.50
C GLU A 32 14.45 -20.66 9.07
N ARG A 33 14.51 -19.78 8.08
CA ARG A 33 14.76 -20.11 6.67
C ARG A 33 16.25 -20.12 6.30
N GLY A 34 17.15 -19.95 7.27
CA GLY A 34 18.59 -19.91 7.05
C GLY A 34 19.09 -18.61 6.41
N TRP A 35 18.32 -17.52 6.52
CA TRP A 35 18.80 -16.20 6.11
C TRP A 35 19.68 -15.58 7.19
N GLU A 36 20.56 -14.67 6.79
CA GLU A 36 21.44 -13.94 7.70
C GLU A 36 20.98 -12.48 7.86
N GLU A 37 21.01 -11.96 9.08
CA GLU A 37 20.75 -10.54 9.34
C GLU A 37 21.96 -9.71 8.87
N TYR A 38 21.69 -8.61 8.20
CA TYR A 38 22.70 -7.72 7.64
C TYR A 38 23.51 -7.04 8.75
N ASP A 39 24.84 -7.18 8.67
CA ASP A 39 25.80 -6.52 9.56
C ASP A 39 26.57 -5.43 8.78
N GLU A 40 26.58 -4.20 9.31
CA GLU A 40 27.28 -3.07 8.71
C GLU A 40 28.81 -3.14 8.86
N GLU A 41 29.33 -3.91 9.82
CA GLU A 41 30.76 -4.07 10.07
C GLU A 41 31.38 -5.13 9.15
N GLU A 42 30.62 -6.18 8.83
CA GLU A 42 31.11 -7.32 8.04
C GLU A 42 30.78 -7.20 6.53
N ARG A 43 29.76 -6.40 6.17
CA ARG A 43 29.23 -6.35 4.80
C ARG A 43 29.22 -4.95 4.19
N GLY A 44 29.35 -4.92 2.86
CA GLY A 44 29.20 -3.68 2.09
C GLY A 44 27.77 -3.15 2.15
N LYS A 45 27.60 -1.83 2.10
CA LYS A 45 26.31 -1.11 2.25
C LYS A 45 25.14 -1.64 1.39
N GLU A 46 25.45 -2.23 0.24
CA GLU A 46 24.47 -2.72 -0.74
C GLU A 46 24.38 -4.27 -0.80
N ASP A 47 25.12 -4.97 0.06
CA ASP A 47 25.17 -6.44 0.12
C ASP A 47 24.00 -7.03 0.94
N TRP A 48 22.79 -6.94 0.38
CA TRP A 48 21.56 -7.47 0.97
C TRP A 48 20.56 -7.92 -0.10
N ASN A 49 19.61 -8.78 0.26
CA ASN A 49 18.56 -9.30 -0.62
C ASN A 49 17.18 -8.73 -0.28
N LEU A 50 16.86 -8.56 1.00
CA LEU A 50 15.59 -7.97 1.46
C LEU A 50 15.88 -6.77 2.36
N TYR A 51 15.29 -5.62 2.08
CA TYR A 51 15.24 -4.52 3.03
C TYR A 51 13.81 -4.29 3.48
N TRP A 52 13.55 -4.58 4.76
CA TRP A 52 12.27 -4.37 5.40
C TRP A 52 12.23 -3.08 6.20
N ARG A 53 11.23 -2.24 5.93
CA ARG A 53 10.93 -1.03 6.70
C ARG A 53 9.49 -1.02 7.18
N ALA A 54 9.22 -0.30 8.27
CA ALA A 54 7.85 0.05 8.65
C ALA A 54 7.38 1.35 7.99
N SER A 55 8.33 2.21 7.60
CA SER A 55 8.13 3.52 6.97
C SER A 55 8.41 3.48 5.47
N ALA A 56 7.91 4.49 4.76
CA ALA A 56 8.15 4.62 3.32
C ALA A 56 9.64 4.82 3.00
N PHE A 57 10.09 4.18 1.91
CA PHE A 57 11.41 4.44 1.36
C PHE A 57 11.47 5.79 0.65
N ARG A 58 12.67 6.36 0.57
CA ARG A 58 12.92 7.57 -0.19
C ARG A 58 12.94 7.24 -1.67
N THR A 59 12.62 8.22 -2.51
CA THR A 59 12.67 8.08 -3.96
C THR A 59 14.02 7.53 -4.46
N SER A 60 15.13 7.95 -3.85
CA SER A 60 16.48 7.47 -4.17
C SER A 60 16.71 5.99 -3.90
N ASP A 61 15.99 5.41 -2.93
CA ASP A 61 16.18 4.01 -2.53
C ASP A 61 15.66 3.10 -3.64
N TYR A 62 14.52 3.44 -4.26
CA TYR A 62 13.96 2.70 -5.39
C TYR A 62 14.85 2.73 -6.63
N PHE A 63 15.47 3.88 -6.93
CA PHE A 63 16.32 4.05 -8.11
C PHE A 63 17.66 3.32 -8.03
N LYS A 64 18.12 2.98 -6.82
CA LYS A 64 19.41 2.31 -6.59
C LYS A 64 19.29 0.80 -6.45
N LEU A 65 18.08 0.23 -6.57
CA LEU A 65 17.87 -1.19 -6.38
C LEU A 65 18.63 -2.03 -7.40
N LEU A 66 19.41 -2.97 -6.88
CA LEU A 66 20.09 -3.99 -7.66
C LEU A 66 19.13 -5.14 -8.00
N PRO A 67 19.42 -5.93 -9.05
CA PRO A 67 18.51 -6.98 -9.53
C PRO A 67 18.11 -8.04 -8.49
N TRP A 68 18.95 -8.31 -7.49
CA TRP A 68 18.70 -9.30 -6.41
C TRP A 68 18.10 -8.70 -5.13
N GLN A 69 17.95 -7.37 -5.07
CA GLN A 69 17.42 -6.64 -3.92
C GLN A 69 15.90 -6.51 -4.05
N ARG A 70 15.18 -6.58 -2.91
CA ARG A 70 13.74 -6.31 -2.83
C ARG A 70 13.41 -5.39 -1.67
N LEU A 71 12.38 -4.56 -1.86
CA LEU A 71 11.79 -3.70 -0.84
C LEU A 71 10.37 -4.16 -0.51
N ASN A 72 9.99 -4.03 0.76
CA ASN A 72 8.65 -4.40 1.23
C ASN A 72 7.59 -3.29 1.05
N HIS A 73 7.89 -2.26 0.25
CA HIS A 73 6.94 -1.21 -0.11
C HIS A 73 7.06 -0.79 -1.57
N HIS A 74 5.92 -0.47 -2.18
CA HIS A 74 5.86 0.22 -3.46
C HIS A 74 5.86 1.75 -3.24
N PRO A 75 6.44 2.53 -4.17
CA PRO A 75 6.34 3.98 -4.14
C PRO A 75 4.89 4.47 -4.29
N GLN A 76 4.56 5.59 -3.67
CA GLN A 76 3.26 6.28 -3.78
C GLN A 76 2.03 5.49 -3.27
N THR A 77 2.19 4.33 -2.63
CA THR A 77 1.09 3.55 -2.05
C THR A 77 0.42 4.23 -0.86
N VAL A 78 1.08 5.22 -0.25
CA VAL A 78 0.52 6.08 0.81
C VAL A 78 -0.79 6.80 0.41
N GLY A 79 -1.08 6.88 -0.90
CA GLY A 79 -2.29 7.51 -1.43
C GLY A 79 -3.62 6.87 -0.96
N ILE A 80 -3.62 5.60 -0.56
CA ILE A 80 -4.81 4.92 0.00
C ILE A 80 -4.76 4.72 1.51
N THR A 81 -3.64 5.02 2.17
CA THR A 81 -3.45 4.67 3.59
C THR A 81 -3.73 5.84 4.53
N ARG A 82 -3.61 7.08 4.03
CA ARG A 82 -4.14 8.26 4.70
C ARG A 82 -5.65 8.40 4.48
N LYS A 83 -6.39 8.70 5.56
CA LYS A 83 -7.87 8.73 5.56
C LYS A 83 -8.45 9.74 4.57
N ASP A 84 -7.89 10.95 4.52
CA ASP A 84 -8.32 12.02 3.62
C ASP A 84 -7.96 11.70 2.16
N CYS A 85 -6.79 11.12 1.91
CA CYS A 85 -6.36 10.68 0.58
C CYS A 85 -7.25 9.56 0.06
N LEU A 86 -7.55 8.55 0.89
CA LEU A 86 -8.44 7.45 0.55
C LEU A 86 -9.83 7.96 0.17
N ALA A 87 -10.40 8.85 1.00
CA ALA A 87 -11.71 9.46 0.74
C ALA A 87 -11.74 10.19 -0.62
N ARG A 88 -10.69 10.97 -0.94
CA ARG A 88 -10.57 11.66 -2.24
C ARG A 88 -10.48 10.70 -3.41
N HIS A 89 -9.65 9.65 -3.31
CA HIS A 89 -9.49 8.66 -4.36
C HIS A 89 -10.80 7.90 -4.62
N LEU A 90 -11.45 7.40 -3.57
CA LEU A 90 -12.73 6.68 -3.70
C LEU A 90 -13.84 7.59 -4.24
N ARG A 91 -13.91 8.86 -3.79
CA ARG A 91 -14.89 9.83 -4.32
C ARG A 91 -14.67 10.09 -5.81
N ARG A 92 -13.43 10.23 -6.26
CA ARG A 92 -13.09 10.39 -7.69
C ARG A 92 -13.52 9.18 -8.50
N MET A 93 -13.23 7.97 -8.02
CA MET A 93 -13.63 6.75 -8.70
C MET A 93 -15.15 6.57 -8.74
N ARG A 94 -15.84 6.89 -7.64
CA ARG A 94 -17.31 6.92 -7.56
C ARG A 94 -17.93 7.90 -8.57
N ALA A 95 -17.34 9.07 -8.75
CA ALA A 95 -17.81 10.05 -9.75
C ALA A 95 -17.58 9.56 -11.19
N ALA A 96 -16.47 8.87 -11.46
CA ALA A 96 -16.13 8.39 -12.79
C ALA A 96 -16.90 7.12 -13.21
N PHE A 97 -17.15 6.20 -12.28
CA PHE A 97 -17.71 4.87 -12.59
C PHE A 97 -19.08 4.60 -11.96
N GLY A 98 -19.59 5.55 -11.18
CA GLY A 98 -20.93 5.50 -10.59
C GLY A 98 -20.97 4.93 -9.17
N PRO A 99 -22.07 5.21 -8.45
CA PRO A 99 -22.24 4.81 -7.06
C PRO A 99 -22.39 3.30 -6.88
N SER A 100 -23.00 2.57 -7.81
CA SER A 100 -23.25 1.12 -7.66
C SER A 100 -21.98 0.29 -7.44
N LEU A 101 -20.86 0.71 -8.04
CA LEU A 101 -19.55 0.06 -7.89
C LEU A 101 -18.80 0.48 -6.62
N TYR A 102 -18.95 1.74 -6.22
CA TYR A 102 -18.17 2.36 -5.14
C TYR A 102 -19.01 2.63 -3.87
N ASP A 103 -20.19 2.00 -3.76
CA ASP A 103 -21.06 2.02 -2.58
C ASP A 103 -20.57 1.06 -1.48
N PHE A 104 -19.26 0.99 -1.27
CA PHE A 104 -18.64 0.19 -0.21
C PHE A 104 -17.85 1.05 0.78
N SER A 105 -17.84 2.38 0.59
CA SER A 105 -17.25 3.33 1.53
C SER A 105 -18.36 4.27 2.02
N PRO A 106 -18.49 4.50 3.34
CA PRO A 106 -19.43 5.48 3.86
C PRO A 106 -19.15 6.89 3.32
N THR A 107 -20.16 7.77 3.37
CA THR A 107 -19.99 9.19 3.06
C THR A 107 -18.97 9.82 3.99
N VAL A 108 -18.03 10.60 3.44
CA VAL A 108 -16.94 11.27 4.16
C VAL A 108 -16.83 12.72 3.75
N PHE A 109 -16.58 13.59 4.73
CA PHE A 109 -16.21 15.00 4.57
C PHE A 109 -14.84 15.26 5.19
N ILE A 110 -14.00 16.06 4.52
CA ILE A 110 -12.64 16.41 4.95
C ILE A 110 -12.64 17.83 5.50
N LEU A 111 -12.40 17.97 6.81
CA LEU A 111 -12.48 19.25 7.51
C LEU A 111 -11.09 19.87 7.72
N PRO A 112 -11.00 21.21 7.74
CA PRO A 112 -12.11 22.19 7.77
C PRO A 112 -12.75 22.50 6.39
N ASN A 113 -12.10 22.11 5.29
CA ASN A 113 -12.46 22.56 3.93
C ASN A 113 -13.89 22.20 3.51
N GLU A 114 -14.44 21.08 4.00
CA GLU A 114 -15.77 20.59 3.62
C GLU A 114 -16.82 20.78 4.72
N TYR A 115 -16.56 21.64 5.71
CA TYR A 115 -17.46 21.85 6.85
C TYR A 115 -18.89 22.25 6.44
N LEU A 116 -19.04 23.20 5.51
CA LEU A 116 -20.37 23.63 5.03
C LEU A 116 -21.12 22.52 4.27
N HIS A 117 -20.39 21.68 3.52
CA HIS A 117 -20.96 20.52 2.84
C HIS A 117 -21.42 19.47 3.85
N PHE A 118 -20.62 19.23 4.89
CA PHE A 118 -21.00 18.38 6.00
C PHE A 118 -22.26 18.89 6.69
N LEU A 119 -22.34 20.17 7.07
CA LEU A 119 -23.55 20.75 7.68
C LEU A 119 -24.78 20.63 6.78
N THR A 120 -24.60 20.81 5.48
CA THR A 120 -25.70 20.65 4.51
C THR A 120 -26.21 19.21 4.51
N GLU A 121 -25.34 18.22 4.62
CA GLU A 121 -25.75 16.81 4.69
C GLU A 121 -26.30 16.42 6.07
N TYR A 122 -25.71 16.94 7.15
CA TYR A 122 -26.16 16.75 8.52
C TYR A 122 -27.61 17.22 8.72
N ASN A 123 -27.97 18.35 8.12
CA ASN A 123 -29.33 18.90 8.20
C ASN A 123 -30.34 18.21 7.26
N LYS A 124 -29.93 17.18 6.50
CA LYS A 124 -30.86 16.44 5.63
C LYS A 124 -31.39 15.20 6.34
N GLY A 125 -32.72 15.13 6.42
CA GLY A 125 -33.43 13.92 6.78
C GLY A 125 -33.35 13.58 8.28
N PRO A 126 -33.55 12.30 8.65
CA PRO A 126 -33.57 11.88 10.04
C PRO A 126 -32.15 11.92 10.67
N PRO A 127 -32.06 12.01 12.01
CA PRO A 127 -30.79 11.94 12.73
C PRO A 127 -29.97 10.72 12.33
N VAL A 128 -28.67 10.92 12.11
CA VAL A 128 -27.69 9.88 11.80
C VAL A 128 -26.44 10.08 12.64
N TYR A 129 -25.80 8.97 13.01
CA TYR A 129 -24.55 9.00 13.74
C TYR A 129 -23.36 9.29 12.82
N TRP A 130 -22.40 10.05 13.32
CA TRP A 130 -21.17 10.41 12.64
C TRP A 130 -19.96 9.99 13.46
N ILE A 131 -18.89 9.61 12.78
CA ILE A 131 -17.60 9.30 13.41
C ILE A 131 -16.56 10.30 12.93
N CYS A 132 -15.93 11.00 13.87
CA CYS A 132 -14.83 11.90 13.63
C CYS A 132 -13.51 11.13 13.76
N LYS A 133 -12.62 11.25 12.77
CA LYS A 133 -11.31 10.60 12.79
C LYS A 133 -10.22 11.59 12.41
N PRO A 134 -9.21 11.82 13.26
CA PRO A 134 -8.07 12.64 12.89
C PRO A 134 -7.31 12.04 11.69
N VAL A 135 -6.88 12.91 10.77
CA VAL A 135 -6.24 12.51 9.51
C VAL A 135 -4.90 11.82 9.77
N ASP A 136 -4.07 12.41 10.64
CA ASP A 136 -2.69 12.00 10.87
C ASP A 136 -2.50 11.06 12.08
N LEU A 137 -3.59 10.67 12.74
CA LEU A 137 -3.55 9.71 13.85
C LEU A 137 -4.01 8.32 13.43
N SER A 138 -3.56 7.32 14.19
CA SER A 138 -3.86 5.90 14.03
C SER A 138 -4.16 5.25 15.39
N ARG A 139 -4.49 3.95 15.38
CA ARG A 139 -4.75 3.14 16.59
C ARG A 139 -5.99 3.58 17.39
N GLY A 140 -6.93 4.25 16.73
CA GLY A 140 -8.16 4.77 17.32
C GLY A 140 -7.99 6.05 18.16
N ARG A 141 -6.81 6.67 18.17
CA ARG A 141 -6.56 7.89 18.95
C ARG A 141 -7.35 9.09 18.41
N GLY A 142 -8.04 9.78 19.31
CA GLY A 142 -8.84 10.97 18.99
C GLY A 142 -10.09 10.70 18.16
N ILE A 143 -10.48 9.42 18.01
CA ILE A 143 -11.72 9.04 17.35
C ILE A 143 -12.86 9.15 18.35
N PHE A 144 -13.96 9.77 17.95
CA PHE A 144 -15.20 9.80 18.72
C PHE A 144 -16.40 9.74 17.77
N ILE A 145 -17.54 9.33 18.32
CA ILE A 145 -18.82 9.23 17.61
C ILE A 145 -19.75 10.28 18.21
N PHE A 146 -20.56 10.90 17.38
CA PHE A 146 -21.52 11.90 17.81
C PHE A 146 -22.81 11.82 17.00
N GLU A 147 -23.89 12.29 17.60
CA GLU A 147 -25.20 12.45 16.97
C GLU A 147 -25.55 13.94 16.87
N ASP A 148 -25.49 14.67 18.00
CA ASP A 148 -25.69 16.12 18.02
C ASP A 148 -24.41 16.86 17.61
N ILE A 149 -24.55 17.84 16.72
CA ILE A 149 -23.47 18.74 16.30
C ILE A 149 -22.83 19.50 17.48
N LYS A 150 -23.53 19.67 18.61
CA LYS A 150 -22.97 20.30 19.82
C LYS A 150 -21.82 19.51 20.43
N ASP A 151 -21.84 18.20 20.28
CA ASP A 151 -20.78 17.31 20.77
C ASP A 151 -19.60 17.25 19.78
N PHE A 152 -19.75 17.87 18.61
CA PHE A 152 -18.73 17.90 17.57
C PHE A 152 -17.72 19.04 17.78
N SER A 153 -16.52 18.67 18.23
CA SER A 153 -15.38 19.59 18.32
C SER A 153 -14.11 18.99 17.69
N TYR A 154 -13.29 19.82 17.05
CA TYR A 154 -12.03 19.39 16.45
C TYR A 154 -10.98 20.52 16.50
N SER A 155 -9.72 20.13 16.71
CA SER A 155 -8.57 21.05 16.83
C SER A 155 -7.51 20.86 15.74
N CYS A 156 -7.69 19.87 14.87
CA CYS A 156 -6.78 19.52 13.78
C CYS A 156 -7.57 19.10 12.54
N SER A 157 -6.88 18.75 11.45
CA SER A 157 -7.58 18.20 10.28
C SER A 157 -8.16 16.82 10.60
N VAL A 158 -9.45 16.68 10.32
CA VAL A 158 -10.23 15.45 10.58
C VAL A 158 -11.01 15.06 9.34
N ILE A 159 -11.37 13.79 9.27
CA ILE A 159 -12.49 13.34 8.46
C ILE A 159 -13.72 13.14 9.33
N VAL A 160 -14.87 13.58 8.84
CA VAL A 160 -16.18 13.27 9.41
C VAL A 160 -16.85 12.28 8.47
N GLN A 161 -17.13 11.08 8.99
CA GLN A 161 -17.64 9.97 8.19
C GLN A 161 -18.99 9.53 8.76
N LYS A 162 -19.95 9.17 7.90
CA LYS A 162 -21.20 8.56 8.35
C LYS A 162 -20.91 7.26 9.10
N TYR A 163 -21.39 7.14 10.32
CA TYR A 163 -21.16 5.96 11.14
C TYR A 163 -22.07 4.81 10.70
N ILE A 164 -21.52 3.61 10.63
CA ILE A 164 -22.29 2.39 10.36
C ILE A 164 -22.88 1.93 11.71
N SER A 165 -24.14 2.31 11.94
CA SER A 165 -24.85 2.11 13.21
C SER A 165 -25.53 0.76 13.35
N ASP A 166 -25.65 -0.01 12.27
CA ASP A 166 -26.23 -1.36 12.26
C ASP A 166 -25.20 -2.42 11.82
N PRO A 167 -24.09 -2.60 12.57
CA PRO A 167 -23.08 -3.61 12.25
C PRO A 167 -23.62 -5.02 12.52
N LEU A 168 -23.08 -6.01 11.81
CA LEU A 168 -23.25 -7.41 12.21
C LEU A 168 -22.60 -7.62 13.59
N LEU A 169 -23.34 -8.24 14.51
CA LEU A 169 -22.88 -8.51 15.87
C LEU A 169 -22.75 -10.02 16.11
N ILE A 170 -21.75 -10.43 16.89
CA ILE A 170 -21.64 -11.80 17.39
C ILE A 170 -21.74 -11.76 18.92
N SER A 171 -22.76 -12.41 19.47
CA SER A 171 -23.07 -12.34 20.92
C SER A 171 -23.21 -10.91 21.46
N GLY A 172 -23.65 -9.97 20.62
CA GLY A 172 -23.81 -8.56 20.97
C GLY A 172 -22.53 -7.72 20.88
N TYR A 173 -21.41 -8.28 20.42
CA TYR A 173 -20.14 -7.55 20.26
C TYR A 173 -19.94 -7.16 18.80
N LYS A 174 -19.56 -5.89 18.59
CA LYS A 174 -19.14 -5.37 17.29
C LYS A 174 -17.79 -5.95 16.92
N PHE A 175 -17.54 -6.19 15.63
CA PHE A 175 -16.25 -6.62 15.15
C PHE A 175 -15.93 -6.04 13.77
N ASP A 176 -14.66 -6.05 13.40
CA ASP A 176 -14.23 -5.84 12.02
C ASP A 176 -13.27 -6.94 11.56
N LEU A 177 -13.01 -6.96 10.25
CA LEU A 177 -12.09 -7.89 9.61
C LEU A 177 -10.83 -7.15 9.19
N ARG A 178 -9.68 -7.62 9.66
CA ARG A 178 -8.36 -7.32 9.12
C ARG A 178 -8.02 -8.34 8.04
N ILE A 179 -8.11 -7.91 6.79
CA ILE A 179 -7.75 -8.71 5.62
C ILE A 179 -6.33 -8.34 5.18
N TYR A 180 -5.46 -9.33 5.02
CA TYR A 180 -4.10 -9.12 4.53
C TYR A 180 -4.05 -9.23 3.01
N VAL A 181 -3.59 -8.18 2.36
CA VAL A 181 -3.53 -8.07 0.90
C VAL A 181 -2.09 -7.80 0.49
N CYS A 182 -1.54 -8.66 -0.36
CA CYS A 182 -0.24 -8.42 -0.97
C CYS A 182 -0.41 -7.92 -2.41
N VAL A 183 0.22 -6.80 -2.74
CA VAL A 183 0.40 -6.35 -4.12
C VAL A 183 1.82 -6.72 -4.55
N LYS A 184 1.93 -7.67 -5.48
CA LYS A 184 3.23 -8.16 -5.98
C LYS A 184 3.80 -7.27 -7.09
N SER A 185 2.93 -6.59 -7.83
CA SER A 185 3.29 -5.63 -8.86
C SER A 185 2.09 -4.73 -9.17
N PHE A 186 2.34 -3.51 -9.64
CA PHE A 186 1.33 -2.61 -10.23
C PHE A 186 1.36 -2.63 -11.77
N HIS A 187 2.38 -3.27 -12.38
CA HIS A 187 2.63 -3.32 -13.82
C HIS A 187 3.18 -4.71 -14.22
N PRO A 188 2.34 -5.71 -14.54
CA PRO A 188 0.88 -5.71 -14.39
C PRO A 188 0.42 -5.70 -12.93
N LEU A 189 -0.72 -5.05 -12.67
CA LEU A 189 -1.36 -5.09 -11.35
C LEU A 189 -1.61 -6.56 -10.98
N THR A 190 -1.03 -6.99 -9.86
CA THR A 190 -1.11 -8.36 -9.37
C THR A 190 -1.39 -8.34 -7.88
N ILE A 191 -2.59 -8.78 -7.50
CA ILE A 191 -3.13 -8.71 -6.14
C ILE A 191 -3.36 -10.12 -5.63
N TYR A 192 -2.84 -10.38 -4.44
CA TYR A 192 -3.09 -11.58 -3.67
C TYR A 192 -3.79 -11.21 -2.36
N ILE A 193 -4.77 -12.01 -1.96
CA ILE A 193 -5.41 -11.91 -0.65
C ILE A 193 -5.09 -13.18 0.13
N HIS A 194 -4.63 -13.00 1.36
CA HIS A 194 -4.34 -14.13 2.24
C HIS A 194 -5.65 -14.79 2.70
N GLN A 195 -5.72 -16.12 2.68
CA GLN A 195 -6.89 -16.90 3.12
C GLN A 195 -7.22 -16.66 4.60
N GLU A 196 -6.19 -16.38 5.39
CA GLU A 196 -6.30 -16.03 6.80
C GLU A 196 -6.17 -14.52 7.04
N GLY A 197 -6.73 -14.10 8.17
CA GLY A 197 -6.73 -12.73 8.65
C GLY A 197 -7.16 -12.69 10.10
N LEU A 198 -7.50 -11.50 10.61
CA LEU A 198 -7.96 -11.37 11.98
C LEU A 198 -9.36 -10.77 12.02
N VAL A 199 -10.26 -11.38 12.79
CA VAL A 199 -11.49 -10.71 13.23
C VAL A 199 -11.20 -10.05 14.56
N ARG A 200 -11.47 -8.75 14.70
CA ARG A 200 -11.18 -8.02 15.93
C ARG A 200 -12.48 -7.55 16.56
N PHE A 201 -12.71 -7.97 17.78
CA PHE A 201 -13.92 -7.68 18.54
C PHE A 201 -13.73 -6.43 19.41
N ALA A 202 -14.81 -5.67 19.54
CA ALA A 202 -15.08 -4.83 20.70
C ALA A 202 -15.13 -5.69 21.96
N THR A 203 -14.78 -5.12 23.11
CA THR A 203 -14.73 -5.85 24.40
C THR A 203 -15.95 -5.61 25.27
N GLU A 204 -16.80 -4.66 24.90
CA GLU A 204 -18.10 -4.39 25.50
C GLU A 204 -19.23 -4.54 24.48
N LYS A 205 -20.45 -4.80 24.96
CA LYS A 205 -21.61 -4.99 24.09
C LYS A 205 -21.94 -3.69 23.36
N TYR A 206 -22.26 -3.83 22.08
CA TYR A 206 -22.60 -2.70 21.22
C TYR A 206 -23.90 -2.04 21.68
N ASN A 207 -23.86 -0.72 21.90
CA ASN A 207 -25.02 0.04 22.34
C ASN A 207 -24.95 1.48 21.79
N LEU A 208 -25.93 1.90 21.01
CA LEU A 208 -25.99 3.26 20.45
C LEU A 208 -26.37 4.33 21.49
N SER A 209 -26.91 3.93 22.65
CA SER A 209 -27.22 4.86 23.75
C SER A 209 -25.99 5.31 24.55
N SER A 210 -24.80 4.77 24.27
CA SER A 210 -23.55 5.09 24.99
C SER A 210 -22.40 5.29 23.99
N LEU A 211 -22.48 6.38 23.22
CA LEU A 211 -21.53 6.70 22.14
C LEU A 211 -20.10 6.96 22.65
N GLU A 212 -19.98 7.39 23.90
CA GLU A 212 -18.73 7.61 24.62
C GLU A 212 -17.98 6.31 24.94
N ASN A 213 -18.68 5.17 24.96
CA ASN A 213 -18.06 3.88 25.24
C ASN A 213 -17.26 3.36 24.02
N MET A 214 -16.00 3.78 23.95
CA MET A 214 -15.07 3.35 22.91
C MET A 214 -14.86 1.83 22.84
N TYR A 215 -14.99 1.10 23.96
CA TYR A 215 -14.81 -0.36 24.01
C TYR A 215 -15.95 -1.14 23.37
N SER A 216 -17.10 -0.49 23.11
CA SER A 216 -18.23 -1.06 22.39
C SER A 216 -18.22 -0.72 20.88
N HIS A 217 -17.69 0.47 20.55
CA HIS A 217 -17.79 1.03 19.21
C HIS A 217 -16.52 0.92 18.36
N LEU A 218 -15.35 0.87 19.00
CA LEU A 218 -14.07 0.70 18.32
C LEU A 218 -13.57 -0.74 18.53
N THR A 219 -12.98 -1.30 17.48
CA THR A 219 -12.53 -2.71 17.40
C THR A 219 -11.01 -2.83 17.40
N ASN A 220 -10.28 -1.70 17.43
CA ASN A 220 -8.83 -1.70 17.43
C ASN A 220 -8.30 -2.40 18.69
N THR A 221 -7.42 -3.39 18.50
CA THR A 221 -6.77 -4.11 19.60
C THR A 221 -5.99 -3.17 20.53
N SER A 222 -5.40 -2.09 20.00
CA SER A 222 -4.69 -1.09 20.79
C SER A 222 -5.54 -0.40 21.84
N ILE A 223 -6.86 -0.39 21.68
CA ILE A 223 -7.83 0.12 22.65
C ILE A 223 -8.35 -1.05 23.49
N ASN A 224 -8.92 -2.05 22.83
CA ASN A 224 -9.65 -3.14 23.49
C ASN A 224 -8.79 -4.04 24.38
N LYS A 225 -7.48 -4.13 24.15
CA LYS A 225 -6.59 -4.90 25.05
C LYS A 225 -6.50 -4.30 26.46
N PHE A 226 -6.86 -3.03 26.63
CA PHE A 226 -6.92 -2.34 27.91
C PHE A 226 -8.37 -2.20 28.42
N GLY A 227 -9.35 -2.79 27.72
CA GLY A 227 -10.74 -2.77 28.15
C GLY A 227 -10.93 -3.58 29.43
N PRO A 228 -11.83 -3.14 30.34
CA PRO A 228 -12.00 -3.76 31.66
C PRO A 228 -12.42 -5.23 31.57
N PHE A 229 -13.13 -5.61 30.49
CA PHE A 229 -13.64 -6.96 30.29
C PHE A 229 -12.81 -7.78 29.30
N TYR A 230 -11.56 -7.39 28.99
CA TYR A 230 -10.77 -8.06 27.95
C TYR A 230 -10.60 -9.57 28.17
N MET A 231 -10.37 -10.01 29.41
CA MET A 231 -10.17 -11.42 29.78
C MET A 231 -11.48 -12.19 30.07
N THR A 232 -12.62 -11.50 30.08
CA THR A 232 -13.92 -12.13 30.39
C THR A 232 -14.38 -13.06 29.27
N GLU A 233 -15.04 -14.16 29.62
CA GLU A 233 -15.68 -15.08 28.67
C GLU A 233 -16.89 -14.42 27.98
N LYS A 234 -16.85 -14.24 26.65
CA LYS A 234 -17.86 -13.48 25.89
C LYS A 234 -18.78 -14.38 25.07
N GLY A 235 -19.58 -15.22 25.71
CA GLY A 235 -20.55 -16.08 25.02
C GLY A 235 -19.89 -16.90 23.91
N ARG A 236 -20.33 -16.76 22.65
CA ARG A 236 -19.71 -17.47 21.52
C ARG A 236 -18.32 -16.92 21.15
N VAL A 237 -18.02 -15.65 21.44
CA VAL A 237 -16.76 -14.98 21.09
C VAL A 237 -15.57 -15.61 21.82
N GLY A 238 -15.77 -16.06 23.06
CA GLY A 238 -14.71 -16.58 23.90
C GLY A 238 -13.95 -15.49 24.67
N GLN A 239 -12.77 -15.82 25.20
CA GLN A 239 -11.89 -14.85 25.86
C GLN A 239 -11.09 -14.01 24.86
N GLY A 240 -10.69 -12.81 25.27
CA GLY A 240 -9.91 -11.88 24.46
C GLY A 240 -10.77 -11.14 23.43
N CYS A 241 -10.14 -10.76 22.31
CA CYS A 241 -10.80 -9.93 21.29
C CYS A 241 -10.45 -10.30 19.84
N LYS A 242 -9.92 -11.49 19.58
CA LYS A 242 -9.51 -11.88 18.21
C LYS A 242 -9.95 -13.29 17.83
N TRP A 243 -10.46 -13.44 16.62
CA TRP A 243 -10.55 -14.74 15.93
C TRP A 243 -9.67 -14.74 14.67
N THR A 244 -9.38 -15.95 14.18
CA THR A 244 -8.92 -16.16 12.81
C THR A 244 -10.08 -16.02 11.83
N ILE A 245 -9.79 -15.75 10.56
CA ILE A 245 -10.83 -15.69 9.52
C ILE A 245 -11.44 -17.07 9.27
N CYS A 246 -10.68 -18.17 9.34
CA CYS A 246 -11.25 -19.51 9.24
C CYS A 246 -12.31 -19.77 10.30
N LYS A 247 -12.05 -19.41 11.57
CA LYS A 247 -13.05 -19.53 12.65
C LYS A 247 -14.31 -18.71 12.35
N PHE A 248 -14.15 -17.49 11.85
CA PHE A 248 -15.28 -16.64 11.45
C PHE A 248 -16.09 -17.22 10.29
N ARG A 249 -15.44 -17.74 9.26
CA ARG A 249 -16.14 -18.37 8.12
C ARG A 249 -16.88 -19.63 8.54
N HIS A 250 -16.27 -20.45 9.41
CA HIS A 250 -16.96 -21.59 10.02
C HIS A 250 -18.19 -21.15 10.81
N PHE A 251 -18.07 -20.07 11.60
CA PHE A 251 -19.20 -19.47 12.30
C PHE A 251 -20.31 -19.02 11.33
N LEU A 252 -20.00 -18.29 10.26
CA LEU A 252 -21.00 -17.87 9.27
C LEU A 252 -21.76 -19.05 8.67
N ARG A 253 -21.04 -20.11 8.26
CA ARG A 253 -21.66 -21.34 7.73
C ARG A 253 -22.55 -22.03 8.76
N SER A 254 -22.16 -22.03 10.04
CA SER A 254 -23.00 -22.55 11.12
C SER A 254 -24.29 -21.75 11.34
N GLN A 255 -24.35 -20.51 10.84
CA GLN A 255 -25.54 -19.65 10.84
C GLN A 255 -26.23 -19.61 9.46
N ASP A 256 -25.92 -20.57 8.57
CA ASP A 256 -26.48 -20.68 7.22
C ASP A 256 -26.24 -19.43 6.34
N VAL A 257 -25.15 -18.71 6.59
CA VAL A 257 -24.72 -17.57 5.77
C VAL A 257 -23.77 -18.05 4.68
N ASP A 258 -24.11 -17.76 3.42
CA ASP A 258 -23.21 -17.96 2.28
C ASP A 258 -22.01 -17.00 2.36
N ASP A 259 -20.88 -17.53 2.85
CA ASP A 259 -19.64 -16.79 2.98
C ASP A 259 -18.91 -16.54 1.64
N LEU A 260 -19.30 -17.21 0.56
CA LEU A 260 -18.66 -17.07 -0.76
C LEU A 260 -19.03 -15.74 -1.41
N VAL A 261 -20.32 -15.38 -1.40
CA VAL A 261 -20.81 -14.10 -1.95
C VAL A 261 -20.21 -12.93 -1.17
N LEU A 262 -20.15 -13.04 0.15
CA LEU A 262 -19.49 -12.05 1.01
C LEU A 262 -18.01 -11.88 0.65
N TRP A 263 -17.27 -12.98 0.48
CA TRP A 263 -15.85 -12.92 0.13
C TRP A 263 -15.61 -12.34 -1.26
N GLN A 264 -16.49 -12.64 -2.23
CA GLN A 264 -16.42 -12.04 -3.56
C GLN A 264 -16.60 -10.51 -3.49
N ARG A 265 -17.53 -10.02 -2.65
CA ARG A 265 -17.71 -8.57 -2.42
C ARG A 265 -16.45 -7.96 -1.79
N ILE A 266 -15.81 -8.63 -0.84
CA ILE A 266 -14.55 -8.17 -0.23
C ILE A 266 -13.42 -8.11 -1.27
N ASN A 267 -13.28 -9.14 -2.12
CA ASN A 267 -12.29 -9.15 -3.21
C ASN A 267 -12.48 -7.96 -4.17
N ASN A 268 -13.74 -7.64 -4.50
CA ASN A 268 -14.07 -6.49 -5.32
C ASN A 268 -13.71 -5.16 -4.64
N ILE A 269 -13.99 -5.00 -3.33
CA ILE A 269 -13.60 -3.83 -2.55
C ILE A 269 -12.09 -3.60 -2.64
N VAL A 270 -11.29 -4.65 -2.40
CA VAL A 270 -9.82 -4.58 -2.45
C VAL A 270 -9.35 -4.15 -3.84
N THR A 271 -9.86 -4.81 -4.88
CA THR A 271 -9.47 -4.52 -6.28
C THR A 271 -9.84 -3.09 -6.68
N LEU A 272 -11.08 -2.67 -6.44
CA LEU A 272 -11.58 -1.33 -6.78
C LEU A 272 -10.86 -0.22 -5.99
N THR A 273 -10.44 -0.51 -4.76
CA THR A 273 -9.63 0.40 -3.96
C THR A 273 -8.22 0.55 -4.54
N LEU A 274 -7.56 -0.55 -4.91
CA LEU A 274 -6.21 -0.51 -5.49
C LEU A 274 -6.17 0.13 -6.88
N LEU A 275 -7.21 -0.09 -7.70
CA LEU A 275 -7.38 0.60 -8.99
C LEU A 275 -7.43 2.13 -8.86
N SER A 276 -7.80 2.66 -7.70
CA SER A 276 -7.86 4.11 -7.48
C SER A 276 -6.48 4.77 -7.46
N ILE A 277 -5.42 4.02 -7.14
CA ILE A 277 -4.03 4.50 -7.12
C ILE A 277 -3.12 3.86 -8.17
N ALA A 278 -3.47 2.69 -8.70
CA ALA A 278 -2.62 1.95 -9.61
C ALA A 278 -2.06 2.78 -10.81
N PRO A 279 -2.81 3.72 -11.42
CA PRO A 279 -2.27 4.60 -12.47
C PRO A 279 -1.12 5.52 -12.05
N PHE A 280 -0.96 5.81 -10.75
CA PHE A 280 0.06 6.74 -10.23
C PHE A 280 1.29 6.03 -9.67
N VAL A 281 1.19 4.74 -9.36
CA VAL A 281 2.33 3.97 -8.86
C VAL A 281 3.30 3.71 -10.02
N PRO A 282 4.57 4.15 -9.95
CA PRO A 282 5.52 3.89 -11.02
C PRO A 282 5.96 2.41 -11.04
N LEU A 283 6.55 2.01 -12.17
CA LEU A 283 7.14 0.68 -12.32
C LEU A 283 8.29 0.47 -11.31
N CYS A 284 8.09 -0.42 -10.35
CA CYS A 284 9.13 -0.95 -9.47
C CYS A 284 8.99 -2.49 -9.40
N PRO A 285 9.74 -3.27 -10.21
CA PRO A 285 9.59 -4.73 -10.26
C PRO A 285 10.08 -5.43 -8.98
N ASN A 286 11.01 -4.78 -8.26
CA ASN A 286 11.66 -5.32 -7.07
C ASN A 286 10.96 -4.88 -5.76
N CYS A 287 9.72 -4.44 -5.85
CA CYS A 287 8.91 -4.02 -4.72
C CYS A 287 7.77 -5.03 -4.49
N VAL A 288 7.41 -5.24 -3.23
CA VAL A 288 6.19 -5.92 -2.78
C VAL A 288 5.50 -5.01 -1.78
N GLU A 289 4.19 -5.08 -1.61
CA GLU A 289 3.49 -4.30 -0.60
C GLU A 289 2.46 -5.15 0.13
N LEU A 290 2.57 -5.19 1.47
CA LEU A 290 1.59 -5.85 2.34
C LEU A 290 0.69 -4.79 2.98
N PHE A 291 -0.58 -4.79 2.62
CA PHE A 291 -1.62 -3.96 3.22
C PHE A 291 -2.45 -4.73 4.25
N GLY A 292 -2.96 -4.00 5.25
CA GLY A 292 -4.06 -4.47 6.10
C GLY A 292 -5.35 -3.71 5.77
N PHE A 293 -6.32 -4.36 5.15
CA PHE A 293 -7.63 -3.79 4.88
C PHE A 293 -8.55 -4.01 6.09
N ASP A 294 -9.20 -2.94 6.54
CA ASP A 294 -10.15 -2.98 7.65
C ASP A 294 -11.56 -2.92 7.07
N ILE A 295 -12.29 -4.03 7.16
CA ILE A 295 -13.63 -4.20 6.60
C ILE A 295 -14.63 -4.42 7.72
N LEU A 296 -15.71 -3.64 7.73
CA LEU A 296 -16.86 -3.87 8.61
C LEU A 296 -17.98 -4.55 7.83
N ILE A 297 -18.68 -5.50 8.44
CA ILE A 297 -19.87 -6.12 7.85
C ILE A 297 -21.09 -5.55 8.59
N ASP A 298 -22.08 -5.07 7.85
CA ASP A 298 -23.35 -4.63 8.44
C ASP A 298 -24.34 -5.79 8.65
N ALA A 299 -25.43 -5.54 9.35
CA ALA A 299 -26.45 -6.56 9.64
C ALA A 299 -27.10 -7.16 8.37
N LYS A 300 -26.97 -6.50 7.21
CA LYS A 300 -27.44 -6.98 5.90
C LYS A 300 -26.35 -7.72 5.12
N LEU A 301 -25.25 -8.09 5.77
CA LEU A 301 -24.10 -8.77 5.17
C LEU A 301 -23.45 -7.98 4.03
N LYS A 302 -23.55 -6.63 4.06
CA LYS A 302 -22.80 -5.77 3.16
C LYS A 302 -21.46 -5.42 3.79
N PRO A 303 -20.33 -5.71 3.11
CA PRO A 303 -19.01 -5.30 3.58
C PRO A 303 -18.75 -3.82 3.24
N TRP A 304 -18.11 -3.13 4.16
CA TRP A 304 -17.75 -1.71 4.09
C TRP A 304 -16.26 -1.54 4.37
N LEU A 305 -15.57 -0.78 3.51
CA LEU A 305 -14.19 -0.37 3.73
C LEU A 305 -14.13 0.73 4.78
N LEU A 306 -13.39 0.49 5.87
CA LEU A 306 -13.14 1.48 6.91
C LEU A 306 -11.84 2.24 6.70
N GLU A 307 -10.75 1.50 6.46
CA GLU A 307 -9.41 2.05 6.25
C GLU A 307 -8.48 1.01 5.58
N VAL A 308 -7.38 1.50 5.01
CA VAL A 308 -6.27 0.66 4.53
C VAL A 308 -5.03 1.02 5.33
N ASN A 309 -4.45 0.04 6.00
CA ASN A 309 -3.26 0.21 6.80
C ASN A 309 -2.00 -0.08 5.99
N TYR A 310 -1.13 0.93 5.92
CA TYR A 310 0.27 0.78 5.55
C TYR A 310 1.01 -0.01 6.63
N SER A 311 1.88 -0.96 6.26
CA SER A 311 2.68 -1.74 7.23
C SER A 311 1.83 -2.27 8.40
N PRO A 312 0.85 -3.16 8.16
CA PRO A 312 -0.07 -3.61 9.21
C PRO A 312 0.72 -4.21 10.39
N ALA A 313 0.26 -3.96 11.61
CA ALA A 313 0.97 -4.40 12.81
C ALA A 313 1.15 -5.93 12.83
N LEU A 314 2.41 -6.37 12.94
CA LEU A 314 2.83 -7.77 12.97
C LEU A 314 3.17 -8.29 14.38
N THR A 315 2.85 -7.53 15.43
CA THR A 315 3.02 -7.94 16.84
C THR A 315 2.20 -9.19 17.17
N LEU A 316 2.73 -10.09 17.99
CA LEU A 316 2.10 -11.36 18.38
C LEU A 316 1.53 -11.26 19.81
N ASP A 317 0.33 -10.69 19.95
CA ASP A 317 -0.26 -10.46 21.29
C ASP A 317 -1.03 -11.68 21.83
N CYS A 318 -1.55 -12.55 20.96
CA CYS A 318 -2.30 -13.75 21.34
C CYS A 318 -2.17 -14.89 20.33
N GLN A 319 -2.75 -16.05 20.63
CA GLN A 319 -2.65 -17.25 19.79
C GLN A 319 -3.17 -17.04 18.37
N ALA A 320 -4.21 -16.22 18.17
CA ALA A 320 -4.71 -15.89 16.84
C ALA A 320 -3.68 -15.09 16.03
N ASP A 321 -2.93 -14.17 16.66
CA ASP A 321 -1.85 -13.46 15.98
C ASP A 321 -0.73 -14.40 15.56
N ILE A 322 -0.29 -15.31 16.44
CA ILE A 322 0.78 -16.28 16.16
C ILE A 322 0.40 -17.15 14.96
N THR A 323 -0.80 -17.74 15.02
CA THR A 323 -1.34 -18.65 14.00
C THR A 323 -1.40 -17.99 12.62
N VAL A 324 -1.79 -16.71 12.56
CA VAL A 324 -2.01 -15.99 11.30
C VAL A 324 -0.72 -15.35 10.80
N LYS A 325 0.00 -14.60 11.64
CA LYS A 325 1.07 -13.70 11.20
C LYS A 325 2.38 -14.41 10.89
N LYS A 326 2.75 -15.46 11.63
CA LYS A 326 3.97 -16.22 11.33
C LYS A 326 3.86 -16.88 9.95
N ARG A 327 2.72 -17.52 9.67
CA ARG A 327 2.40 -18.07 8.35
C ARG A 327 2.31 -17.01 7.27
N LEU A 328 1.59 -15.91 7.53
CA LEU A 328 1.46 -14.79 6.59
C LEU A 328 2.82 -14.25 6.13
N VAL A 329 3.76 -14.08 7.06
CA VAL A 329 5.11 -13.59 6.75
C VAL A 329 5.86 -14.63 5.94
N GLY A 330 5.82 -15.91 6.33
CA GLY A 330 6.44 -16.99 5.55
C GLY A 330 5.93 -17.02 4.10
N ASP A 331 4.61 -17.05 3.93
CA ASP A 331 3.96 -17.07 2.62
C ASP A 331 4.26 -15.80 1.80
N LEU A 332 4.50 -14.66 2.46
CA LEU A 332 4.91 -13.41 1.80
C LEU A 332 6.34 -13.50 1.27
N ILE A 333 7.26 -14.09 2.03
CA ILE A 333 8.64 -14.32 1.59
C ILE A 333 8.65 -15.31 0.41
N ASP A 334 7.81 -16.35 0.44
CA ASP A 334 7.66 -17.28 -0.70
C ASP A 334 7.14 -16.55 -1.94
N LEU A 335 6.18 -15.62 -1.77
CA LEU A 335 5.63 -14.81 -2.86
C LEU A 335 6.67 -13.84 -3.46
N MET A 336 7.72 -13.47 -2.74
CA MET A 336 8.83 -12.67 -3.28
C MET A 336 9.70 -13.46 -4.26
N ASN A 337 9.61 -14.80 -4.27
CA ASN A 337 10.21 -15.72 -5.23
C ASN A 337 11.74 -15.56 -5.37
N TYR A 338 12.45 -15.62 -4.24
CA TYR A 338 13.91 -15.66 -4.25
C TYR A 338 14.42 -16.98 -4.83
N THR A 339 15.43 -16.91 -5.68
CA THR A 339 16.03 -18.04 -6.39
C THR A 339 17.50 -18.18 -6.04
N SER A 340 18.14 -19.28 -6.48
CA SER A 340 19.58 -19.48 -6.29
C SER A 340 20.43 -18.39 -6.96
N ILE A 341 19.89 -17.67 -7.94
CA ILE A 341 20.59 -16.56 -8.61
C ILE A 341 20.73 -15.37 -7.65
N ASP A 342 19.76 -15.14 -6.77
CA ASP A 342 19.79 -14.03 -5.80
C ASP A 342 20.89 -14.23 -4.73
N SER A 343 21.32 -15.47 -4.51
CA SER A 343 22.48 -15.83 -3.68
C SER A 343 23.83 -15.56 -4.35
N LEU A 344 23.87 -15.26 -5.65
CA LEU A 344 25.12 -14.91 -6.35
C LEU A 344 25.52 -13.43 -6.18
N ARG A 345 24.85 -12.70 -5.29
CA ARG A 345 25.07 -11.26 -5.04
C ARG A 345 26.52 -10.92 -4.70
N GLU A 346 27.23 -11.77 -3.96
CA GLU A 346 28.60 -11.49 -3.50
C GLU A 346 29.56 -11.40 -4.69
N LYS A 347 29.41 -12.28 -5.68
CA LYS A 347 30.21 -12.26 -6.91
C LYS A 347 29.91 -11.01 -7.75
N ALA A 348 28.63 -10.65 -7.86
CA ALA A 348 28.23 -9.45 -8.58
C ALA A 348 28.75 -8.15 -7.91
N TYR A 349 28.72 -8.10 -6.58
CA TYR A 349 29.23 -6.97 -5.80
C TYR A 349 30.77 -6.86 -5.86
N GLN A 350 31.48 -7.98 -5.75
CA GLN A 350 32.94 -8.03 -5.91
C GLN A 350 33.38 -7.61 -7.32
N GLN A 351 32.62 -7.95 -8.36
CA GLN A 351 32.91 -7.51 -9.72
C GLN A 351 32.66 -6.00 -9.91
N GLN A 352 31.60 -5.45 -9.32
CA GLN A 352 31.34 -4.00 -9.34
C GLN A 352 32.41 -3.20 -8.60
N THR A 353 32.88 -3.68 -7.46
CA THR A 353 33.93 -3.00 -6.67
C THR A 353 35.33 -3.11 -7.29
N ARG A 354 35.58 -4.15 -8.12
CA ARG A 354 36.85 -4.33 -8.86
C ARG A 354 36.93 -3.59 -10.18
N GLN A 355 35.82 -3.04 -10.72
CA GLN A 355 35.89 -2.14 -11.87
C GLN A 355 36.42 -0.77 -11.41
N PRO A 356 37.58 -0.30 -11.90
CA PRO A 356 38.06 1.04 -11.56
C PRO A 356 37.10 2.07 -12.16
N CYS A 357 36.63 3.02 -11.35
CA CYS A 357 36.07 4.25 -11.89
C CYS A 357 37.12 4.89 -12.80
N LEU A 358 36.80 5.09 -14.07
CA LEU A 358 37.59 5.96 -14.94
C LEU A 358 37.73 7.32 -14.24
N PRO A 359 38.94 7.91 -14.17
CA PRO A 359 39.15 9.13 -13.41
C PRO A 359 38.25 10.24 -13.93
N ALA A 360 37.60 10.95 -13.00
CA ALA A 360 36.83 12.15 -13.31
C ALA A 360 37.71 13.13 -14.09
N VAL A 361 37.21 13.60 -15.23
CA VAL A 361 37.86 14.66 -16.00
C VAL A 361 37.99 15.90 -15.10
N PRO A 362 39.18 16.55 -14.99
CA PRO A 362 39.34 17.70 -14.12
C PRO A 362 38.48 18.86 -14.61
N VAL A 363 37.66 19.41 -13.72
CA VAL A 363 36.99 20.69 -13.95
C VAL A 363 38.05 21.78 -13.93
N ILE A 364 38.32 22.41 -15.08
CA ILE A 364 39.18 23.59 -15.17
C ILE A 364 38.48 24.75 -14.47
N SER A 365 38.93 25.07 -13.26
CA SER A 365 38.59 26.32 -12.58
C SER A 365 39.36 27.49 -13.21
N LYS A 366 38.68 28.31 -14.01
CA LYS A 366 39.12 29.67 -14.33
C LYS A 366 38.05 30.67 -13.91
N PHE A 367 38.12 31.12 -12.67
CA PHE A 367 37.66 32.45 -12.30
C PHE A 367 38.87 33.24 -11.82
N LYS A 368 39.26 34.25 -12.62
CA LYS A 368 40.27 35.24 -12.25
C LYS A 368 39.64 36.22 -11.27
N GLU A 369 40.14 36.24 -10.04
CA GLU A 369 40.00 37.40 -9.16
C GLU A 369 40.77 38.58 -9.77
N HIS A 370 40.13 39.74 -9.89
CA HIS A 370 40.83 41.02 -9.99
C HIS A 370 40.51 41.84 -8.73
N LYS A 371 41.56 42.06 -7.93
CA LYS A 371 41.58 43.01 -6.82
C LYS A 371 41.52 44.44 -7.35
N VAL A 372 40.65 45.26 -6.79
CA VAL A 372 40.80 46.73 -6.76
C VAL A 372 40.66 47.19 -5.31
N GLN A 373 41.67 47.93 -4.84
CA GLN A 373 41.77 48.47 -3.49
C GLN A 373 41.03 49.80 -3.33
N LYS A 374 40.39 49.92 -2.14
CA LYS A 374 39.87 51.07 -1.38
C LYS A 374 40.08 52.50 -1.91
N LYS A 375 39.02 53.32 -1.78
CA LYS A 375 39.10 54.67 -1.16
C LYS A 375 37.76 55.11 -0.51
N THR A 376 37.83 55.29 0.81
CA THR A 376 37.21 56.31 1.70
C THR A 376 35.84 56.95 1.42
N GLY A 377 34.97 56.91 2.44
CA GLY A 377 34.29 58.11 2.96
C GLY A 377 32.75 58.13 2.93
N GLY A 378 32.13 58.40 4.08
CA GLY A 378 30.82 59.08 4.13
C GLY A 378 29.66 58.35 4.80
N GLN A 379 29.32 58.80 6.02
CA GLN A 379 28.08 58.53 6.74
C GLN A 379 26.82 58.94 5.95
N ARG A 380 25.69 58.25 6.14
CA ARG A 380 24.46 58.80 6.77
C ARG A 380 23.27 57.82 6.80
N ARG A 381 22.41 58.12 7.77
CA ARG A 381 21.23 57.42 8.29
C ARG A 381 20.02 57.39 7.32
N PHE A 382 19.26 56.28 7.34
CA PHE A 382 17.77 56.10 7.43
C PHE A 382 16.80 57.27 7.07
N PRO A 383 15.48 57.05 6.77
CA PRO A 383 14.71 55.83 6.40
C PRO A 383 13.55 56.12 5.36
N PRO A 384 12.26 55.65 5.45
CA PRO A 384 11.50 55.11 4.30
C PRO A 384 10.21 55.90 3.97
N ARG A 385 9.47 55.52 2.91
CA ARG A 385 7.98 55.68 2.74
C ARG A 385 7.56 55.26 1.31
N TYR A 386 6.63 54.31 1.13
CA TYR A 386 5.15 54.49 0.98
C TYR A 386 4.80 55.25 -0.32
N LEU A 387 3.76 55.00 -1.12
CA LEU A 387 2.59 54.09 -1.26
C LEU A 387 1.95 54.54 -2.61
N ILE A 388 0.99 53.76 -3.17
CA ILE A 388 -0.11 54.23 -4.07
C ILE A 388 0.30 54.49 -5.55
N SER A 389 -0.42 54.14 -6.61
CA SER A 389 -1.64 53.36 -6.88
C SER A 389 -2.02 53.57 -8.36
N LYS A 390 -2.61 52.54 -8.97
CA LYS A 390 -3.72 52.55 -9.96
C LYS A 390 -3.50 52.89 -11.45
N LYS A 391 -4.26 52.06 -12.20
CA LYS A 391 -4.91 52.19 -13.53
C LYS A 391 -4.02 51.91 -14.75
N ALA A 392 -4.26 50.88 -15.57
CA ALA A 392 -5.44 50.41 -16.34
C ALA A 392 -5.47 50.98 -17.78
N GLY A 393 -5.65 50.08 -18.76
CA GLY A 393 -5.72 50.33 -20.22
C GLY A 393 -4.80 49.34 -20.94
N ARG A 394 -5.24 48.15 -21.38
CA ARG A 394 -6.12 47.78 -22.51
C ARG A 394 -5.44 47.95 -23.88
N ASP A 395 -5.64 46.93 -24.72
CA ASP A 395 -5.33 46.81 -26.16
C ASP A 395 -3.87 46.50 -26.50
N SER A 396 -3.50 45.73 -27.53
CA SER A 396 -4.11 44.67 -28.33
C SER A 396 -2.96 44.18 -29.26
N ASP A 397 -3.12 43.00 -29.85
CA ASP A 397 -2.50 42.60 -31.12
C ASP A 397 -0.97 42.29 -31.19
N ALA A 398 -0.75 40.98 -31.30
CA ALA A 398 -0.18 40.33 -32.48
C ALA A 398 1.34 40.22 -32.67
N LEU A 399 1.66 39.11 -33.35
CA LEU A 399 2.86 38.73 -34.09
C LEU A 399 4.03 38.09 -33.31
N CYS A 400 4.08 36.75 -33.42
CA CYS A 400 5.33 36.02 -33.58
C CYS A 400 6.10 36.55 -34.81
N PRO A 401 7.43 36.37 -34.80
CA PRO A 401 7.99 35.56 -35.86
C PRO A 401 8.99 34.53 -35.35
N ALA A 402 8.89 33.35 -35.95
CA ALA A 402 9.93 32.34 -35.96
C ALA A 402 11.06 32.77 -36.90
N SER A 403 12.30 32.57 -36.47
CA SER A 403 13.44 32.41 -37.37
C SER A 403 14.50 31.53 -36.72
N SER A 404 14.68 30.35 -37.32
CA SER A 404 15.88 29.54 -37.21
C SER A 404 17.05 30.22 -37.91
N PRO A 405 18.30 29.89 -37.53
CA PRO A 405 19.20 29.39 -38.56
C PRO A 405 19.92 28.10 -38.15
N THR A 406 20.18 27.30 -39.19
CA THR A 406 20.88 26.02 -39.24
C THR A 406 22.39 26.16 -39.39
N PHE A 407 23.11 25.21 -38.76
CA PHE A 407 24.42 24.60 -39.10
C PHE A 407 25.68 25.49 -39.12
N THR A 408 26.80 25.10 -38.49
CA THR A 408 27.69 24.03 -38.98
C THR A 408 28.60 23.40 -37.89
N GLY A 409 28.77 22.07 -37.95
CA GLY A 409 30.04 21.33 -37.79
C GLY A 409 30.75 21.28 -36.43
N THR A 410 30.73 20.13 -35.75
CA THR A 410 31.83 19.12 -35.78
C THR A 410 31.56 17.97 -34.79
N HIS A 411 31.66 16.75 -35.31
CA HIS A 411 31.50 15.48 -34.60
C HIS A 411 32.70 15.19 -33.70
N THR A 412 32.45 14.55 -32.54
CA THR A 412 33.23 13.45 -31.90
C THR A 412 33.09 13.33 -30.36
N ALA A 413 31.93 13.66 -29.76
CA ALA A 413 31.70 13.37 -28.32
C ALA A 413 30.33 12.74 -27.98
N ALA A 414 29.38 12.68 -28.91
CA ALA A 414 28.01 12.22 -28.62
C ALA A 414 27.80 10.69 -28.76
N ALA A 415 28.73 9.95 -29.37
CA ALA A 415 28.56 8.51 -29.60
C ALA A 415 28.81 7.65 -28.35
N PHE A 416 29.61 8.12 -27.39
CA PHE A 416 29.93 7.37 -26.17
C PHE A 416 28.81 7.43 -25.12
N HIS A 417 28.02 8.51 -25.10
CA HIS A 417 26.96 8.68 -24.10
C HIS A 417 25.68 7.91 -24.47
N LEU A 418 25.41 7.71 -25.77
CA LEU A 418 24.32 6.85 -26.23
C LEU A 418 24.61 5.35 -26.07
N MET A 419 25.88 4.92 -26.09
CA MET A 419 26.26 3.51 -25.82
C MET A 419 26.10 3.11 -24.34
N LEU A 420 26.31 4.02 -23.39
CA LEU A 420 26.13 3.75 -21.96
C LEU A 420 24.66 3.71 -21.54
N ILE A 421 23.80 4.51 -22.16
CA ILE A 421 22.34 4.45 -21.95
C ILE A 421 21.78 3.16 -22.58
N SER A 422 22.28 2.75 -23.75
CA SER A 422 21.87 1.48 -24.36
C SER A 422 22.42 0.25 -23.64
N ALA A 423 23.59 0.31 -22.99
CA ALA A 423 24.10 -0.78 -22.15
C ALA A 423 23.27 -1.03 -20.88
N ASN A 424 22.78 0.03 -20.21
CA ASN A 424 21.84 -0.10 -19.09
C ASN A 424 20.43 -0.55 -19.54
N ILE A 425 20.03 -0.20 -20.77
CA ILE A 425 18.78 -0.69 -21.39
C ILE A 425 18.95 -2.13 -21.93
N LEU A 426 20.17 -2.61 -22.21
CA LEU A 426 20.44 -3.99 -22.62
C LEU A 426 20.67 -4.95 -21.46
N GLN A 427 21.26 -4.52 -20.33
CA GLN A 427 21.35 -5.35 -19.13
C GLN A 427 20.01 -5.53 -18.41
N THR A 428 19.08 -4.59 -18.58
CA THR A 428 17.67 -4.80 -18.17
C THR A 428 16.94 -5.79 -19.08
N LYS A 429 17.43 -6.05 -20.31
CA LYS A 429 16.82 -7.03 -21.22
C LYS A 429 17.22 -8.48 -20.96
N THR A 430 18.35 -8.74 -20.29
CA THR A 430 18.79 -10.12 -20.00
C THR A 430 18.23 -10.70 -18.70
N CYS A 431 17.55 -9.89 -17.88
CA CYS A 431 16.74 -10.35 -16.74
C CYS A 431 15.22 -10.14 -16.96
N THR A 432 14.80 -9.99 -18.21
CA THR A 432 13.37 -9.96 -18.62
C THR A 432 13.04 -11.14 -19.54
N HIS A 433 13.67 -12.29 -19.32
CA HIS A 433 13.25 -13.52 -19.98
C HIS A 433 11.85 -13.92 -19.46
N LEU A 434 10.83 -13.63 -20.27
CA LEU A 434 9.61 -14.44 -20.43
C LEU A 434 8.58 -14.57 -19.29
N GLU A 435 8.53 -13.73 -18.25
CA GLU A 435 7.39 -13.78 -17.30
C GLU A 435 6.11 -13.08 -17.81
N GLY A 436 6.18 -12.33 -18.91
CA GLY A 436 5.03 -11.56 -19.42
C GLY A 436 3.92 -12.35 -20.13
N GLN A 437 4.10 -13.64 -20.37
CA GLN A 437 3.12 -14.48 -21.10
C GLN A 437 2.36 -15.45 -20.22
N HIS A 438 2.91 -15.86 -19.07
CA HIS A 438 2.25 -16.79 -18.18
C HIS A 438 1.53 -16.05 -17.04
N PRO A 439 0.29 -16.45 -16.71
CA PRO A 439 -0.41 -15.89 -15.55
C PRO A 439 0.42 -16.13 -14.27
N PRO A 440 0.55 -15.13 -13.37
CA PRO A 440 1.17 -15.32 -12.06
C PRO A 440 0.54 -16.51 -11.32
N PRO A 441 1.25 -17.22 -10.42
CA PRO A 441 0.69 -18.39 -9.75
C PRO A 441 -0.65 -18.08 -9.07
N LEU A 442 -1.62 -18.98 -9.17
CA LEU A 442 -2.94 -18.77 -8.54
C LEU A 442 -2.85 -18.76 -7.01
N ARG A 443 -1.92 -19.53 -6.46
CA ARG A 443 -1.71 -19.69 -5.02
C ARG A 443 -0.24 -19.78 -4.68
N VAL A 444 0.18 -19.07 -3.63
CA VAL A 444 1.49 -19.22 -2.98
C VAL A 444 1.24 -19.26 -1.49
N GLY A 445 1.43 -20.41 -0.86
CA GLY A 445 1.03 -20.62 0.53
C GLY A 445 -0.45 -20.31 0.77
N GLY A 446 -0.72 -19.44 1.75
CA GLY A 446 -2.04 -18.90 2.07
C GLY A 446 -2.50 -17.75 1.16
N PHE A 447 -1.65 -17.18 0.32
CA PHE A 447 -2.03 -16.12 -0.62
C PHE A 447 -2.73 -16.70 -1.86
N ILE A 448 -3.96 -16.25 -2.14
CA ILE A 448 -4.69 -16.52 -3.38
C ILE A 448 -4.65 -15.28 -4.26
N ARG A 449 -4.29 -15.44 -5.54
CA ARG A 449 -4.36 -14.38 -6.54
C ARG A 449 -5.81 -14.02 -6.83
N THR A 450 -6.20 -12.80 -6.52
CA THR A 450 -7.55 -12.27 -6.81
C THR A 450 -7.56 -11.34 -8.02
N PHE A 451 -6.40 -10.81 -8.42
CA PHE A 451 -6.24 -10.06 -9.65
C PHE A 451 -4.83 -10.29 -10.24
N PRO A 452 -4.68 -10.41 -11.57
CA PRO A 452 -5.75 -10.52 -12.56
C PRO A 452 -6.45 -11.88 -12.46
N PHE A 453 -7.76 -11.90 -12.72
CA PHE A 453 -8.58 -13.12 -12.61
C PHE A 453 -8.87 -13.77 -13.97
N ASN A 454 -8.54 -13.11 -15.08
CA ASN A 454 -8.63 -13.66 -16.42
C ASN A 454 -7.62 -12.98 -17.37
N THR A 455 -7.50 -13.49 -18.59
CA THR A 455 -6.57 -12.96 -19.59
C THR A 455 -6.86 -11.51 -19.98
N ALA A 456 -8.13 -11.10 -19.98
CA ALA A 456 -8.53 -9.73 -20.32
C ALA A 456 -8.02 -8.72 -19.28
N THR A 457 -8.19 -9.01 -18.00
CA THR A 457 -7.69 -8.17 -16.90
C THR A 457 -6.17 -8.16 -16.79
N LEU A 458 -5.51 -9.29 -17.10
CA LEU A 458 -4.05 -9.32 -17.21
C LEU A 458 -3.57 -8.35 -18.30
N LYS A 459 -4.10 -8.49 -19.53
CA LYS A 459 -3.75 -7.60 -20.66
C LYS A 459 -4.03 -6.12 -20.34
N ALA A 460 -5.19 -5.84 -19.74
CA ALA A 460 -5.59 -4.49 -19.34
C ALA A 460 -4.67 -3.87 -18.27
N SER A 461 -3.78 -4.64 -17.65
CA SER A 461 -2.88 -4.16 -16.59
C SER A 461 -1.40 -4.06 -16.98
N GLN A 462 -0.97 -4.64 -18.11
CA GLN A 462 0.46 -4.83 -18.44
C GLN A 462 1.21 -3.57 -18.89
N GLN A 463 0.55 -2.60 -19.54
CA GLN A 463 1.21 -1.40 -20.08
C GLN A 463 0.62 -0.14 -19.45
N LYS A 464 -0.38 0.45 -20.09
CA LYS A 464 -1.21 1.50 -19.52
C LYS A 464 -2.44 0.83 -18.94
N LEU A 465 -2.65 1.01 -17.64
CA LEU A 465 -3.79 0.43 -16.94
C LEU A 465 -5.11 0.89 -17.59
N ASP A 466 -5.82 -0.04 -18.22
CA ASP A 466 -7.16 0.19 -18.77
C ASP A 466 -8.20 -0.16 -17.70
N VAL A 467 -8.42 0.82 -16.83
CA VAL A 467 -9.39 0.73 -15.73
C VAL A 467 -10.81 0.45 -16.26
N LYS A 468 -11.18 0.95 -17.45
CA LYS A 468 -12.51 0.77 -18.02
C LYS A 468 -12.75 -0.69 -18.39
N THR A 469 -11.79 -1.31 -19.09
CA THR A 469 -11.86 -2.74 -19.42
C THR A 469 -11.90 -3.60 -18.16
N ILE A 470 -11.08 -3.29 -17.14
CA ILE A 470 -11.09 -4.01 -15.86
C ILE A 470 -12.46 -3.93 -15.17
N ILE A 471 -13.06 -2.74 -15.13
CA ILE A 471 -14.38 -2.54 -14.52
C ILE A 471 -15.48 -3.29 -15.29
N GLN A 472 -15.41 -3.32 -16.63
CA GLN A 472 -16.34 -4.12 -17.44
C GLN A 472 -16.22 -5.63 -17.13
N GLU A 473 -15.01 -6.14 -16.95
CA GLU A 473 -14.80 -7.54 -16.55
C GLU A 473 -15.29 -7.83 -15.13
N LEU A 474 -15.08 -6.90 -14.19
CA LEU A 474 -15.65 -7.01 -12.83
C LEU A 474 -17.19 -7.05 -12.86
N HIS A 475 -17.84 -6.24 -13.69
CA HIS A 475 -19.29 -6.29 -13.88
C HIS A 475 -19.79 -7.63 -14.43
N LYS A 476 -19.06 -8.23 -15.37
CA LYS A 476 -19.41 -9.56 -15.90
C LYS A 476 -19.35 -10.62 -14.81
N LEU A 477 -18.38 -10.52 -13.89
CA LEU A 477 -18.29 -11.44 -12.75
C LEU A 477 -19.43 -11.24 -11.75
N THR A 478 -19.76 -9.99 -11.39
CA THR A 478 -20.85 -9.72 -10.44
C THR A 478 -22.23 -10.04 -11.03
N GLY A 479 -22.44 -9.80 -12.32
CA GLY A 479 -23.69 -10.14 -13.01
C GLY A 479 -23.93 -11.66 -13.15
N ARG A 480 -22.87 -12.46 -13.31
CA ARG A 480 -22.97 -13.93 -13.36
C ARG A 480 -23.29 -14.58 -12.01
N CYS A 481 -22.90 -13.96 -10.90
CA CYS A 481 -23.29 -14.42 -9.56
C CYS A 481 -24.80 -14.35 -9.29
N HIS A 482 -25.57 -13.54 -10.05
CA HIS A 482 -27.02 -13.50 -9.92
C HIS A 482 -27.75 -14.61 -10.70
N TYR A 483 -27.10 -15.27 -11.67
CA TYR A 483 -27.77 -16.21 -12.57
C TYR A 483 -27.15 -17.62 -12.63
N THR A 484 -25.97 -17.83 -12.07
CA THR A 484 -25.36 -19.17 -12.00
C THR A 484 -24.55 -19.32 -10.71
N CYS A 485 -25.21 -19.80 -9.66
CA CYS A 485 -24.54 -20.70 -8.73
C CYS A 485 -24.20 -21.95 -9.56
N TRP A 486 -22.93 -22.40 -9.56
CA TRP A 486 -22.37 -23.65 -10.13
C TRP A 486 -21.25 -23.54 -11.19
N GLY A 487 -21.14 -22.47 -11.97
CA GLY A 487 -20.18 -22.47 -13.11
C GLY A 487 -18.74 -22.07 -12.78
N PHE A 488 -18.52 -21.11 -11.89
CA PHE A 488 -17.20 -20.46 -11.74
C PHE A 488 -16.39 -20.98 -10.54
N LEU A 489 -17.06 -21.59 -9.56
CA LEU A 489 -16.41 -22.21 -8.42
C LEU A 489 -15.83 -23.59 -8.75
N GLN A 490 -16.37 -24.36 -9.70
CA GLN A 490 -15.70 -25.60 -10.13
C GLN A 490 -14.25 -25.37 -10.62
N HIS A 491 -13.90 -24.17 -11.10
CA HIS A 491 -12.52 -23.89 -11.51
C HIS A 491 -11.59 -23.39 -10.38
N ILE A 492 -12.14 -22.99 -9.22
CA ILE A 492 -11.38 -22.45 -8.07
C ILE A 492 -11.47 -23.37 -6.84
N THR A 493 -12.53 -24.18 -6.68
CA THR A 493 -12.74 -25.09 -5.54
C THR A 493 -12.60 -26.58 -5.84
N CYS A 494 -12.58 -27.06 -7.09
CA CYS A 494 -12.39 -28.50 -7.34
C CYS A 494 -10.98 -29.03 -7.04
N ASN A 495 -9.97 -28.17 -6.86
CA ASN A 495 -8.61 -28.59 -6.47
C ASN A 495 -8.35 -28.45 -4.96
N PHE A 496 -9.39 -28.34 -4.13
CA PHE A 496 -9.26 -28.29 -2.67
C PHE A 496 -9.62 -29.60 -1.96
N MET A 497 -9.85 -30.69 -2.71
CA MET A 497 -10.13 -32.03 -2.15
C MET A 497 -9.35 -33.19 -2.80
N ARG A 498 -8.30 -32.90 -3.56
CA ARG A 498 -7.32 -33.92 -3.98
C ARG A 498 -5.94 -33.28 -3.98
N ASP A 499 -5.32 -33.34 -2.81
CA ASP A 499 -3.92 -33.71 -2.56
C ASP A 499 -3.63 -33.60 -1.06
#